data_AF-A0A528K5P4-F1
#
_entry.id   AF-A0A528K5P4-F1
#
_cell.length_a   1.000
_cell.length_b   1.000
_cell.length_c   1.000
_cell.angle_alpha   90.00
_cell.angle_beta   90.00
_cell.angle_gamma   90.00
#
_symmetry.space_group_name_H-M   'P 1'
#
loop_
_entity.id
_entity.type
_entity.pdbx_description
1 polymer ?
#
loop_
_entity_poly.entity_id
_entity_poly.type
_entity_poly.pdbx_seq_one_letter_code
_entity_poly.pdbx_strand_id
1 'polypeptide(L)'
;MLATLATAMLAGAAVSAQNVTPANRNTVVLQGELQMLENRLRRQRYQQQQQQFRAQDREFAPQRPDVQQMRPTCQLRRSGSRFISTCR
;
A
#
# COMPACT_ATOMS: atom_id res chain seq x y z
N MET A 1 -18.47 30.18 -28.06
CA MET A 1 -18.10 29.29 -26.94
C MET A 1 -19.35 28.59 -26.47
N LEU A 2 -19.46 27.27 -26.65
CA LEU A 2 -20.62 26.49 -26.21
C LEU A 2 -20.22 25.63 -24.99
N ALA A 3 -21.02 25.77 -23.93
CA ALA A 3 -20.78 25.23 -22.61
C ALA A 3 -20.94 23.70 -22.57
N THR A 4 -19.96 23.04 -21.94
CA THR A 4 -19.99 21.60 -21.65
C THR A 4 -20.70 21.36 -20.33
N LEU A 5 -21.88 20.72 -20.36
CA LEU A 5 -22.51 20.18 -19.15
C LEU A 5 -21.79 18.88 -18.75
N ALA A 6 -20.98 18.95 -17.70
CA ALA A 6 -20.42 17.78 -17.04
C ALA A 6 -21.43 17.23 -16.01
N THR A 7 -22.13 16.14 -16.37
CA THR A 7 -22.90 15.35 -15.41
C THR A 7 -21.98 14.32 -14.75
N ALA A 8 -21.44 14.65 -13.59
CA ALA A 8 -20.73 13.71 -12.73
C ALA A 8 -21.76 12.81 -12.02
N MET A 9 -22.06 11.65 -12.61
CA MET A 9 -22.81 10.59 -11.94
C MET A 9 -21.85 9.86 -10.98
N LEU A 10 -21.85 10.25 -9.70
CA LEU A 10 -21.28 9.41 -8.65
C LEU A 10 -22.17 8.17 -8.48
N ALA A 11 -21.87 7.12 -9.23
CA ALA A 11 -22.41 5.78 -8.97
C ALA A 11 -21.75 5.24 -7.70
N GLY A 12 -22.38 5.50 -6.55
CA GLY A 12 -22.11 4.75 -5.33
C GLY A 12 -22.39 3.27 -5.62
N ALA A 13 -21.37 2.43 -5.48
CA ALA A 13 -21.49 0.99 -5.70
C ALA A 13 -22.50 0.41 -4.71
N ALA A 14 -23.72 0.14 -5.17
CA ALA A 14 -24.69 -0.64 -4.43
C ALA A 14 -24.17 -2.08 -4.32
N VAL A 15 -23.89 -2.54 -3.10
CA VAL A 15 -23.58 -3.95 -2.83
C VAL A 15 -24.91 -4.71 -2.79
N SER A 16 -25.22 -5.42 -3.87
CA SER A 16 -26.37 -6.33 -3.92
C SER A 16 -26.09 -7.57 -3.08
N ALA A 17 -26.83 -7.75 -1.98
CA ALA A 17 -26.83 -8.99 -1.21
C ALA A 17 -27.58 -10.08 -1.99
N GLN A 18 -26.84 -11.03 -2.56
CA GLN A 18 -27.41 -12.16 -3.29
C GLN A 18 -27.86 -13.24 -2.29
N ASN A 19 -29.15 -13.60 -2.32
CA ASN A 19 -29.69 -14.67 -1.48
C ASN A 19 -29.32 -16.03 -2.06
N VAL A 20 -28.19 -16.59 -1.62
CA VAL A 20 -27.63 -17.84 -2.16
C VAL A 20 -28.27 -19.06 -1.49
N THR A 21 -29.00 -19.86 -2.28
CA THR A 21 -29.60 -21.14 -1.85
C THR A 21 -28.50 -22.14 -1.44
N PRO A 22 -28.76 -23.09 -0.52
CA PRO A 22 -27.71 -23.98 0.03
C PRO A 22 -26.90 -24.75 -1.03
N ALA A 23 -27.55 -25.20 -2.13
CA ALA A 23 -26.88 -25.87 -3.25
C ALA A 23 -25.94 -24.92 -4.04
N ASN A 24 -26.28 -23.63 -4.11
CA ASN A 24 -25.52 -22.60 -4.82
C ASN A 24 -24.42 -21.99 -3.92
N ARG A 25 -24.41 -22.28 -2.61
CA ARG A 25 -23.34 -21.81 -1.71
C ARG A 25 -22.01 -22.47 -2.03
N ASN A 26 -22.02 -23.77 -2.32
CA ASN A 26 -20.78 -24.50 -2.64
C ASN A 26 -20.13 -24.00 -3.94
N THR A 27 -20.94 -23.68 -4.95
CA THR A 27 -20.46 -23.11 -6.22
C THR A 27 -19.93 -21.68 -6.04
N VAL A 28 -20.60 -20.84 -5.26
CA VAL A 28 -20.13 -19.48 -4.93
C VAL A 28 -18.84 -19.51 -4.11
N VAL A 29 -18.72 -20.42 -3.14
CA VAL A 29 -17.49 -20.59 -2.35
C VAL A 29 -16.34 -21.03 -3.24
N LEU A 30 -16.53 -22.05 -4.08
CA LEU A 30 -15.49 -22.54 -4.98
C LEU A 30 -15.03 -21.45 -5.97
N GLN A 31 -15.97 -20.66 -6.51
CA GLN A 31 -15.64 -19.56 -7.41
C GLN A 31 -14.88 -18.44 -6.69
N GLY A 32 -15.24 -18.13 -5.44
CA GLY A 32 -14.52 -17.19 -4.60
C GLY A 32 -13.09 -17.66 -4.27
N GLU A 33 -12.90 -18.94 -3.99
CA GLU A 33 -11.58 -19.53 -3.73
C GLU A 33 -10.68 -19.48 -4.98
N LEU A 34 -11.21 -19.81 -6.15
CA LEU A 34 -10.49 -19.71 -7.41
C LEU A 34 -10.06 -18.26 -7.70
N GLN A 35 -10.97 -17.31 -7.53
CA GLN A 35 -10.66 -15.89 -7.70
C GLN A 35 -9.64 -15.40 -6.68
N MET A 36 -9.69 -15.89 -5.43
CA MET A 36 -8.71 -15.58 -4.39
C MET A 36 -7.32 -16.11 -4.77
N LEU A 37 -7.23 -17.34 -5.27
CA LEU A 37 -5.97 -17.94 -5.72
C LEU A 37 -5.35 -17.16 -6.88
N GLU A 38 -6.15 -16.79 -7.87
CA GLU A 38 -5.69 -15.97 -9.00
C GLU A 38 -5.17 -14.61 -8.52
N ASN A 39 -5.92 -13.94 -7.63
CA ASN A 39 -5.50 -12.68 -7.04
C ASN A 39 -4.20 -12.81 -6.23
N ARG A 40 -4.03 -13.90 -5.48
CA ARG A 40 -2.80 -14.17 -4.73
C ARG A 40 -1.61 -14.33 -5.66
N LEU A 41 -1.74 -15.12 -6.73
CA LEU A 41 -0.68 -15.29 -7.73
C LEU A 41 -0.32 -13.98 -8.42
N ARG A 42 -1.33 -13.18 -8.80
CA ARG A 42 -1.12 -11.86 -9.42
C ARG A 42 -0.34 -10.92 -8.49
N ARG A 43 -0.71 -10.86 -7.20
CA ARG A 43 -0.02 -10.04 -6.20
C ARG A 43 1.42 -10.50 -5.97
N GLN A 44 1.66 -11.80 -5.89
CA GLN A 44 3.02 -12.34 -5.73
C GLN A 44 3.91 -11.96 -6.91
N ARG A 45 3.44 -12.13 -8.15
CA ARG A 45 4.19 -11.72 -9.35
C ARG A 45 4.49 -10.21 -9.35
N TYR A 46 3.50 -9.39 -9.03
CA TYR A 46 3.69 -7.94 -8.95
C TYR A 46 4.71 -7.56 -7.87
N GLN A 47 4.65 -8.19 -6.69
CA GLN A 47 5.61 -7.94 -5.61
C GLN A 47 7.03 -8.31 -6.01
N GLN A 48 7.24 -9.46 -6.67
CA GLN A 48 8.55 -9.86 -7.15
C GLN A 48 9.10 -8.87 -8.18
N GLN A 49 8.28 -8.44 -9.13
CA GLN A 49 8.68 -7.47 -10.15
C GLN A 49 9.09 -6.12 -9.52
N GLN A 50 8.30 -5.64 -8.54
CA GLN A 50 8.65 -4.43 -7.80
C GLN A 50 9.96 -4.55 -7.00
N GLN A 51 10.24 -5.73 -6.45
CA GLN A 51 11.51 -5.97 -5.76
C GLN A 51 12.70 -5.92 -6.72
N GLN A 52 12.55 -6.47 -7.94
CA GLN A 52 13.57 -6.40 -8.97
C GLN A 52 13.87 -4.96 -9.38
N PHE A 53 12.84 -4.14 -9.65
CA PHE A 53 13.03 -2.73 -9.97
C PHE A 53 13.70 -1.96 -8.82
N ARG A 54 13.30 -2.21 -7.57
CA ARG A 54 13.97 -1.61 -6.39
C ARG A 54 15.42 -2.06 -6.24
N ALA A 55 15.75 -3.29 -6.61
CA ALA A 55 17.13 -3.77 -6.57
C ALA A 55 17.96 -3.06 -7.64
N GLN A 56 17.44 -2.97 -8.86
CA GLN A 56 18.06 -2.26 -9.97
C GLN A 56 18.28 -0.78 -9.64
N ASP A 57 17.24 -0.10 -9.14
CA ASP A 57 17.35 1.32 -8.75
C ASP A 57 18.41 1.55 -7.68
N ARG A 58 18.63 0.60 -6.74
CA ARG A 58 19.68 0.72 -5.72
C ARG A 58 21.08 0.58 -6.31
N GLU A 59 21.27 -0.25 -7.34
CA GLU A 59 22.56 -0.38 -8.02
C GLU A 59 22.95 0.92 -8.75
N PHE A 60 21.97 1.59 -9.36
CA PHE A 60 22.18 2.85 -10.10
C PHE A 60 21.93 4.11 -9.27
N ALA A 61 21.57 3.97 -7.99
CA ALA A 61 21.32 5.13 -7.14
C ALA A 61 22.61 5.94 -6.97
N PRO A 62 22.57 7.26 -7.21
CA PRO A 62 23.72 8.11 -6.95
C PRO A 62 24.11 7.98 -5.47
N GLN A 63 25.41 7.87 -5.20
CA GLN A 63 25.91 7.89 -3.83
C GLN A 63 25.40 9.17 -3.17
N ARG A 64 24.74 9.01 -2.01
CA ARG A 64 24.28 10.18 -1.26
C ARG A 64 25.53 10.98 -0.87
N PRO A 65 25.56 12.30 -1.12
CA PRO A 65 26.68 13.11 -0.68
C PRO A 65 26.84 12.94 0.83
N ASP A 66 28.08 12.87 1.30
CA ASP A 66 28.41 12.83 2.71
C ASP A 66 28.11 14.21 3.30
N VAL A 67 26.83 14.46 3.60
CA VAL A 67 26.41 15.67 4.28
C VAL A 67 26.79 15.48 5.73
N GLN A 68 27.59 16.41 6.26
CA GLN A 68 27.85 16.49 7.69
C GLN A 68 26.51 16.43 8.43
N GLN A 69 26.24 15.29 9.07
CA GLN A 69 25.08 15.14 9.92
C GLN A 69 25.29 16.10 11.07
N MET A 70 24.58 17.23 11.06
CA MET A 70 24.60 18.16 12.16
C MET A 70 24.22 17.37 13.41
N ARG A 71 25.17 17.21 14.34
CA ARG A 71 24.84 16.61 15.63
C ARG A 71 23.73 17.45 16.22
N PRO A 72 22.58 16.86 16.56
CA PRO A 72 21.52 17.64 17.19
C PRO A 72 22.14 18.25 18.46
N THR A 73 22.04 19.58 18.58
CA THR A 73 22.58 20.37 19.69
C THR A 73 22.09 19.84 21.04
N CYS A 74 20.93 19.17 21.02
CA CYS A 74 20.33 18.48 22.13
C CYS A 74 20.23 16.98 21.83
N GLN A 75 20.79 16.15 22.70
CA GLN A 75 20.60 14.70 22.61
C GLN A 75 19.31 14.32 23.33
N LEU A 76 18.43 13.57 22.68
CA LEU A 76 17.30 12.92 23.33
C LEU A 76 17.81 11.73 24.14
N ARG A 77 17.79 11.84 25.47
CA ARG A 77 18.13 10.75 26.38
C ARG A 77 16.87 10.17 26.99
N ARG A 78 16.79 8.85 27.06
CA ARG A 78 15.73 8.15 27.77
C ARG A 78 15.95 8.33 29.28
N SER A 79 14.97 8.91 29.97
CA SER A 79 14.92 9.03 31.42
C SER A 79 13.68 8.31 31.92
N GLY A 80 13.87 7.07 32.39
CA GLY A 80 12.77 6.17 32.76
C GLY A 80 11.85 5.86 31.57
N SER A 81 10.57 6.25 31.70
CA SER A 81 9.52 6.07 30.69
C SER A 81 9.39 7.23 29.69
N ARG A 82 10.15 8.32 29.86
CA ARG A 82 10.09 9.51 29.00
C ARG A 82 11.42 9.78 28.30
N PHE A 83 11.38 10.56 27.24
CA PHE A 83 12.58 11.09 26.58
C PHE A 83 12.75 12.56 26.98
N ILE A 84 13.96 12.94 27.39
CA ILE A 84 14.32 14.30 27.77
C ILE A 84 15.40 14.77 26.78
N SER A 85 15.22 15.96 26.21
CA SER A 85 16.26 16.61 25.41
C SER A 85 17.28 17.28 26.33
N THR A 86 18.51 16.78 26.35
CA THR A 86 19.62 17.41 27.08
C THR A 86 20.50 18.15 26.09
N CYS A 87 20.50 19.47 26.17
CA CYS A 87 21.41 20.36 25.43
C CYS A 87 22.55 20.76 26.38
N ARG A 88 23.79 20.87 25.88
CA ARG A 88 24.90 21.48 26.61
C ARG A 88 25.12 22.89 26.10
#